data_AF-A0A2D7B262-F1
#
_entry.id   AF-A0A2D7B262-F1
#
_cell.length_a   1.000
_cell.length_b   1.000
_cell.length_c   1.000
_cell.angle_alpha   90.00
_cell.angle_beta   90.00
_cell.angle_gamma   90.00
#
_symmetry.space_group_name_H-M   'P 1'
#
loop_
_entity.id
_entity.type
_entity.pdbx_description
1 polymer ?
#
loop_
_entity_poly.entity_id
_entity_poly.type
_entity_poly.pdbx_seq_one_letter_code
_entity_poly.pdbx_strand_id
1 'polypeptide(L)' 'NVASLLKPGGRLFMSQRHGPIPEGRRMFDISGDETIALAAPHGLTNLYCNRAGSIQAENMALGIEWTKLVFQKNS' A
#
# COMPACT_ATOMS: atom_id res chain seq x y z
N ASN A 1 -4.28 14.34 -6.26
CA ASN A 1 -3.94 13.03 -5.68
C ASN A 1 -2.50 13.10 -5.14
N VAL A 2 -1.95 12.06 -4.52
CA VAL A 2 -0.54 12.10 -4.07
C VAL A 2 0.47 12.10 -5.23
N ALA A 3 0.09 11.58 -6.41
CA ALA A 3 0.96 11.52 -7.58
C ALA A 3 1.35 12.91 -8.12
N SER A 4 0.53 13.95 -7.91
CA SER A 4 0.84 15.33 -8.30
C SER A 4 1.90 15.98 -7.42
N LEU A 5 2.26 15.36 -6.30
CA LEU A 5 3.32 15.84 -5.40
C LEU A 5 4.71 15.28 -5.80
N LEU A 6 4.77 14.36 -6.76
CA LEU A 6 6.00 13.72 -7.20
C LEU A 6 6.52 14.38 -8.49
N LYS A 7 7.83 14.63 -8.52
CA LYS A 7 8.56 14.89 -9.76
C LYS A 7 8.71 13.59 -10.57
N PRO A 8 8.95 13.65 -11.89
CA PRO A 8 9.31 12.46 -12.67
C PRO A 8 10.48 11.70 -12.06
N GLY A 9 10.36 10.37 -11.99
CA GLY A 9 11.31 9.49 -11.30
C GLY A 9 11.15 9.46 -9.77
N GLY A 10 10.33 10.33 -9.18
CA GLY A 10 10.01 10.33 -7.75
C GLY A 10 9.29 9.05 -7.33
N ARG A 11 9.50 8.63 -6.07
CA ARG A 11 8.98 7.36 -5.56
C ARG A 11 7.97 7.55 -4.45
N LEU A 12 6.89 6.76 -4.49
CA LEU A 12 5.91 6.63 -3.43
C LEU A 12 6.05 5.25 -2.78
N PHE A 13 6.31 5.23 -1.49
CA PHE A 13 6.32 4.03 -0.66
C PHE A 13 5.07 4.04 0.21
N MET A 14 4.34 2.93 0.25
CA MET A 14 3.19 2.79 1.13
C MET A 14 3.04 1.37 1.65
N SER A 15 2.40 1.26 2.81
CA SER A 15 2.05 -0.01 3.42
C SER A 15 0.55 -0.04 3.67
N GLN A 16 -0.11 -1.10 3.21
CA GLN A 16 -1.52 -1.36 3.49
C GLN A 16 -1.62 -2.40 4.60
N ARG A 17 -2.46 -2.13 5.60
CA ARG A 17 -2.70 -3.04 6.71
C ARG A 17 -3.90 -3.94 6.41
N HIS A 18 -3.73 -5.23 6.63
CA HIS A 18 -4.78 -6.24 6.57
C HIS A 18 -5.03 -6.82 7.96
N GLY A 19 -6.25 -7.31 8.20
CA GLY A 19 -6.65 -7.91 9.47
C GLY A 19 -7.74 -7.12 10.19
N PRO A 20 -8.00 -7.44 11.47
CA PRO A 20 -9.14 -6.89 12.21
C PRO A 20 -9.17 -5.36 12.20
N ILE A 21 -10.38 -4.79 12.06
CA ILE A 21 -10.61 -3.35 12.06
C ILE A 21 -10.46 -2.84 13.50
N PRO A 22 -9.58 -1.85 13.79
CA PRO A 22 -9.50 -1.26 15.11
C PRO A 22 -10.83 -0.62 15.52
N GLU A 23 -11.13 -0.66 16.82
CA GLU A 23 -12.35 -0.06 17.36
C GLU A 23 -12.48 1.43 16.96
N GLY A 24 -13.70 1.83 16.59
CA GLY A 24 -13.98 3.21 16.16
C GLY A 24 -13.34 3.60 14.81
N ARG A 25 -12.70 2.68 14.09
CA ARG A 25 -12.14 2.92 12.76
C ARG A 25 -12.98 2.25 11.68
N ARG A 26 -12.90 2.81 10.49
CA ARG A 26 -13.35 2.16 9.25
C ARG A 26 -12.11 1.81 8.44
N MET A 27 -12.05 0.56 8.01
CA MET A 27 -11.05 0.09 7.06
C MET A 27 -11.77 -0.50 5.85
N PHE A 28 -11.08 -0.49 4.73
CA PHE A 28 -11.52 -1.11 3.49
C PHE A 28 -10.55 -2.24 3.19
N ASP A 29 -11.08 -3.38 2.78
CA ASP A 29 -10.26 -4.46 2.25
C ASP A 29 -9.86 -4.09 0.82
N ILE A 30 -8.59 -3.72 0.63
CA ILE A 30 -8.06 -3.28 -0.66
C ILE A 30 -6.80 -4.08 -0.93
N SER A 31 -6.76 -4.77 -2.08
CA SER A 31 -5.59 -5.52 -2.49
C SER A 31 -4.47 -4.62 -3.06
N GLY A 32 -3.26 -5.17 -3.10
CA GLY A 32 -2.15 -4.53 -3.81
C GLY A 32 -2.47 -4.32 -5.29
N ASP A 33 -3.10 -5.31 -5.94
CA ASP A 33 -3.40 -5.26 -7.37
C ASP A 33 -4.44 -4.19 -7.72
N GLU A 34 -5.51 -4.04 -6.93
CA GLU A 34 -6.47 -2.94 -7.09
C GLU A 34 -5.79 -1.58 -6.93
N THR A 35 -4.87 -1.47 -5.97
CA THR A 35 -4.13 -0.23 -5.73
C THR A 35 -3.19 0.10 -6.90
N ILE A 36 -2.56 -0.92 -7.49
CA ILE A 36 -1.73 -0.77 -8.68
C ILE A 36 -2.58 -0.32 -9.87
N ALA A 37 -3.74 -0.94 -10.09
CA ALA A 37 -4.66 -0.56 -11.14
C ALA A 37 -5.16 0.89 -10.98
N LEU A 38 -5.46 1.32 -9.75
CA LEU A 38 -5.85 2.71 -9.45
C LEU A 38 -4.70 3.71 -9.63
N ALA A 39 -3.46 3.28 -9.41
CA ALA A 39 -2.28 4.14 -9.53
C ALA A 39 -1.88 4.39 -11.00
N ALA A 40 -2.08 3.41 -11.88
CA ALA A 40 -1.62 3.46 -13.28
C ALA A 40 -2.16 4.68 -14.06
N PRO A 41 -3.45 5.04 -14.03
CA PRO A 41 -3.98 6.24 -14.70
C PRO A 41 -3.38 7.56 -14.20
N HIS A 42 -2.71 7.55 -13.04
CA HIS A 42 -2.04 8.72 -12.47
C HIS A 42 -0.54 8.80 -12.83
N GLY A 43 -0.08 7.94 -13.75
CA GLY A 43 1.31 7.87 -14.17
C GLY A 43 2.22 7.31 -13.10
N LEU A 44 1.72 6.39 -12.28
CA LEU A 44 2.51 5.67 -11.28
C LEU A 44 2.72 4.24 -11.74
N THR A 45 3.97 3.87 -11.99
CA THR A 45 4.35 2.49 -12.33
C THR A 45 4.73 1.73 -11.07
N ASN A 46 4.16 0.56 -10.84
CA ASN A 46 4.55 -0.29 -9.71
C ASN A 46 5.94 -0.87 -9.94
N LEU A 47 6.80 -0.75 -8.92
CA LEU A 47 8.14 -1.35 -8.89
C LEU A 47 8.23 -2.51 -7.90
N TYR A 48 7.33 -2.54 -6.92
CA TYR A 48 7.33 -3.56 -5.88
C TYR A 48 5.93 -3.72 -5.30
N CYS A 49 5.51 -4.97 -5.11
CA CYS A 49 4.33 -5.36 -4.39
C CYS A 49 4.63 -6.65 -3.63
N ASN A 50 4.52 -6.62 -2.30
CA ASN A 50 4.69 -7.83 -1.49
C ASN A 50 3.76 -7.79 -0.29
N ARG A 51 2.98 -8.87 -0.14
CA ARG A 51 2.21 -9.14 1.07
C ARG A 51 3.00 -10.10 1.96
N ALA A 52 3.11 -9.75 3.24
CA ALA A 52 3.79 -10.57 4.23
C ALA A 52 3.17 -10.38 5.62
N GLY A 53 3.38 -11.37 6.48
CA GLY A 53 2.99 -11.30 7.89
C GLY A 53 3.71 -10.19 8.66
N SER A 54 3.11 -9.77 9.77
CA SER A 54 3.72 -8.82 10.69
C SER A 54 5.00 -9.36 11.35
N ILE A 55 5.88 -8.46 11.78
CA ILE A 55 7.09 -8.80 12.56
C ILE A 55 6.94 -8.48 14.06
N GLN A 56 5.98 -7.62 14.41
CA GLN A 56 5.71 -7.24 15.80
C GLN A 56 4.81 -8.30 16.45
N ALA A 57 5.17 -8.74 17.65
CA ALA A 57 4.50 -9.85 18.35
C ALA A 57 2.98 -9.64 18.48
N GLU A 58 2.56 -8.44 18.87
CA GLU A 58 1.14 -8.10 19.00
C GLU A 58 0.40 -8.21 17.66
N ASN A 59 0.97 -7.66 16.59
CA ASN A 59 0.35 -7.73 15.27
C ASN A 59 0.33 -9.16 14.71
N MET A 60 1.36 -9.96 15.00
CA MET A 60 1.35 -11.40 14.66
C MET A 60 0.23 -12.13 15.40
N ALA A 61 0.07 -11.88 16.70
CA ALA A 61 -0.99 -12.50 17.51
C ALA A 61 -2.40 -12.15 17.02
N LEU A 62 -2.57 -10.96 16.41
CA LEU A 62 -3.82 -10.50 15.81
C LEU A 62 -4.00 -10.89 14.34
N GLY A 63 -3.07 -11.67 13.76
CA GLY A 63 -3.14 -12.08 12.35
C GLY A 63 -3.04 -10.91 11.36
N ILE A 64 -2.41 -9.80 11.76
CA ILE A 64 -2.26 -8.62 10.92
C ILE A 64 -1.16 -8.87 9.89
N GLU A 65 -1.46 -8.55 8.64
CA GLU A 65 -0.51 -8.63 7.53
C GLU A 65 -0.34 -7.25 6.88
N TRP A 66 0.71 -7.11 6.09
CA TRP A 66 1.02 -5.88 5.39
C TRP A 66 1.31 -6.14 3.93
N THR A 67 0.67 -5.35 3.05
CA THR A 67 1.12 -5.23 1.66
C THR A 67 1.99 -3.98 1.53
N LYS A 68 3.26 -4.16 1.16
CA LYS A 68 4.19 -3.08 0.84
C LYS A 68 4.16 -2.81 -0.66
N LEU A 69 3.98 -1.55 -1.03
CA LEU A 69 3.96 -1.10 -2.41
C LEU A 69 5.00 -0.01 -2.63
N VAL A 70 5.69 -0.07 -3.77
CA VAL A 70 6.54 1.01 -4.26
C VAL A 70 6.12 1.37 -5.66
N PHE A 71 5.89 2.66 -5.87
CA PHE A 71 5.58 3.21 -7.19
C PHE A 71 6.62 4.25 -7.59
N GLN A 72 6.84 4.39 -8.89
CA GLN A 72 7.61 5.47 -9.46
C GLN A 72 6.70 6.35 -10.33
N LYS A 73 6.83 7.67 -10.17
CA LYS A 73 6.19 8.64 -11.03
C LYS A 73 6.86 8.61 -12.40
N ASN A 74 6.05 8.42 -13.42
CA ASN A 74 6.45 8.52 -14.81
C ASN A 74 6.75 10.00 -15.15
N SER A 75 6.99 10.29 -16.43
CA SER A 75 7.18 11.65 -16.95
C SER A 75 6.13 12.66 -16.51
#